data_AF-A0AAU4WTH3-F1
#
_entry.id   AF-A0AAU4WTH3-F1
#
_cell.length_a   1.000
_cell.length_b   1.000
_cell.length_c   1.000
_cell.angle_alpha   90.00
_cell.angle_beta   90.00
_cell.angle_gamma   90.00
#
_symmetry.space_group_name_H-M   'P 1'
#
loop_
_entity.id
_entity.type
_entity.pdbx_description
1 polymer ?
#
loop_
_entity_poly.entity_id
_entity_poly.type
_entity_poly.pdbx_seq_one_letter_code
_entity_poly.pdbx_strand_id
1 'polypeptide(L)'
;MSDAVYGLVGALGGSLFTAAVAYWGPLHQQREVARQAELQRSADMRRAETEIEAARAQAEEARRHAAIQAEIGRLVDVRSTLRAWQFVLDGASAEIQLGIFDVDRFREEEREATAKSMRALDEVMHDSWYVSLSHYGDAYEPPPTHSSSAHGLLTEILKAYGARIRTLGLAGRPASVEEKEQLNELKARASHERGRMSEIIEDRLEGIVGDSPRTSAPRRSPETRPQP
;
A
#
# COMPACT_ATOMS: atom_id res chain seq x y z
N MET A 1 76.80 -3.93 65.49
CA MET A 1 76.89 -3.23 64.19
C MET A 1 76.01 -3.86 63.09
N SER A 2 75.22 -4.90 63.40
CA SER A 2 74.40 -5.64 62.43
C SER A 2 73.06 -4.98 62.11
N ASP A 3 72.50 -4.17 63.02
CA ASP A 3 71.16 -3.56 62.86
C ASP A 3 71.10 -2.44 61.80
N ALA A 4 72.20 -1.73 61.57
CA ALA A 4 72.25 -0.67 60.57
C ALA A 4 72.17 -1.22 59.12
N VAL A 5 72.65 -2.45 58.90
CA VAL A 5 72.64 -3.09 57.58
C VAL A 5 71.24 -3.61 57.25
N TYR A 6 70.49 -4.14 58.21
CA TYR A 6 69.10 -4.55 58.00
C TYR A 6 68.16 -3.36 57.77
N GLY A 7 68.40 -2.22 58.44
CA GLY A 7 67.67 -0.98 58.19
C GLY A 7 67.90 -0.41 56.79
N LEU A 8 69.14 -0.44 56.29
CA LEU A 8 69.49 0.02 54.94
C LEU A 8 68.86 -0.88 53.85
N VAL A 9 68.89 -2.21 54.03
CA VAL A 9 68.28 -3.17 53.11
C VAL A 9 66.75 -3.05 53.10
N GLY A 10 66.13 -2.82 54.27
CA GLY A 10 64.68 -2.55 54.36
C GLY A 10 64.26 -1.24 53.69
N ALA A 11 65.04 -0.16 53.86
CA ALA A 11 64.77 1.13 53.23
C ALA A 11 64.96 1.10 51.70
N LEU A 12 66.02 0.45 51.21
CA LEU A 12 66.25 0.26 49.78
C LEU A 12 65.19 -0.64 49.14
N GLY A 13 64.83 -1.75 49.80
CA GLY A 13 63.73 -2.62 49.37
C GLY A 13 62.40 -1.88 49.28
N GLY A 14 62.03 -1.10 50.31
CA GLY A 14 60.81 -0.30 50.32
C GLY A 14 60.77 0.77 49.23
N SER A 15 61.88 1.47 48.96
CA SER A 15 61.93 2.48 47.90
C SER A 15 61.78 1.90 46.49
N LEU A 16 62.32 0.71 46.23
CA LEU A 16 62.22 0.05 44.93
C LEU A 16 60.80 -0.47 44.68
N PHE A 17 60.13 -1.04 45.68
CA PHE A 17 58.72 -1.43 45.57
C PHE A 17 57.80 -0.22 45.35
N THR A 18 58.04 0.87 46.06
CA THR A 18 57.23 2.10 45.93
C THR A 18 57.43 2.75 44.56
N ALA A 19 58.67 2.80 44.05
CA ALA A 19 58.97 3.28 42.71
C ALA A 19 58.37 2.38 41.61
N ALA A 20 58.39 1.06 41.79
CA ALA A 20 57.76 0.12 40.87
C ALA A 20 56.23 0.29 40.82
N VAL A 21 55.57 0.43 41.98
CA VAL A 21 54.11 0.68 42.05
C VAL A 21 53.75 2.05 41.48
N ALA A 22 54.54 3.09 41.77
CA ALA A 22 54.33 4.43 41.22
C ALA A 22 54.50 4.48 39.68
N TYR A 23 55.39 3.65 39.12
CA TYR A 23 55.58 3.55 37.68
C TYR A 23 54.50 2.69 36.99
N TRP A 24 54.11 1.56 37.58
CA TRP A 24 53.15 0.62 36.97
C TRP A 24 51.68 1.00 37.20
N GLY A 25 51.33 1.64 38.32
CA GLY A 25 49.96 2.02 38.65
C GLY A 25 49.26 2.86 37.55
N PRO A 26 49.86 3.98 37.09
CA PRO A 26 49.25 4.83 36.06
C PRO A 26 49.05 4.12 34.71
N LEU A 27 49.98 3.23 34.32
CA LEU A 27 49.87 2.46 33.07
C LEU A 27 48.71 1.47 33.10
N HIS A 28 48.44 0.84 34.25
CA HIS A 28 47.27 -0.03 34.41
C HIS A 28 45.96 0.77 34.32
N GLN A 29 45.89 1.92 34.98
CA GLN A 29 44.70 2.78 34.96
C GLN A 29 44.40 3.30 33.55
N GLN A 30 45.41 3.74 32.79
CA GLN A 30 45.22 4.16 31.39
C GLN A 30 44.71 3.02 30.49
N ARG A 31 45.21 1.80 30.67
CA ARG A 31 44.76 0.62 29.92
C ARG A 31 43.33 0.21 30.26
N GLU A 32 42.90 0.40 31.50
CA GLU A 32 41.52 0.13 31.91
C GLU A 32 40.55 1.17 31.37
N VAL A 33 40.91 2.46 31.43
CA VAL A 33 40.12 3.54 30.84
C VAL A 33 39.99 3.36 29.32
N ALA A 34 41.07 3.02 28.62
CA ALA A 34 41.04 2.74 27.18
C ALA A 34 40.11 1.56 26.83
N ARG A 35 40.19 0.45 27.58
CA ARG A 35 39.30 -0.71 27.39
C ARG A 35 37.83 -0.38 27.67
N GLN A 36 37.55 0.38 28.73
CA GLN A 36 36.18 0.83 29.03
C GLN A 36 35.63 1.75 27.94
N ALA A 37 36.44 2.69 27.44
CA ALA A 37 36.05 3.57 26.35
C ALA A 37 35.77 2.79 25.05
N GLU A 38 36.56 1.76 24.74
CA GLU A 38 36.33 0.89 23.58
C GLU A 38 35.05 0.06 23.73
N LEU A 39 34.80 -0.50 24.92
CA LEU A 39 33.56 -1.21 25.22
C LEU A 39 32.33 -0.30 25.07
N GLN A 40 32.40 0.93 25.59
CA GLN A 40 31.34 1.93 25.41
C GLN A 40 31.10 2.24 23.94
N ARG A 41 32.16 2.54 23.16
CA ARG A 41 32.01 2.79 21.72
C ARG A 41 31.38 1.61 20.98
N SER A 42 31.78 0.38 21.29
CA SER A 42 31.18 -0.80 20.67
C SER A 42 29.71 -1.00 21.05
N ALA A 43 29.34 -0.70 22.30
CA ALA A 43 27.96 -0.75 22.74
C ALA A 43 27.11 0.35 22.08
N ASP A 44 27.65 1.56 21.95
CA ASP A 44 26.99 2.68 21.30
C ASP A 44 26.83 2.45 19.79
N MET A 45 27.83 1.87 19.12
CA MET A 45 27.70 1.48 17.70
C MET A 45 26.60 0.43 17.50
N ARG A 46 26.52 -0.59 18.37
CA ARG A 46 25.45 -1.60 18.28
C ARG A 46 24.08 -0.98 18.50
N ARG A 47 23.94 -0.05 19.46
CA ARG A 47 22.68 0.67 19.67
C ARG A 47 22.28 1.47 18.45
N ALA A 48 23.22 2.22 17.88
CA ALA A 48 22.98 3.00 16.66
C ALA A 48 22.59 2.11 15.47
N GLU A 49 23.24 0.95 15.29
CA GLU A 49 22.87 -0.04 14.27
C GLU A 49 21.44 -0.54 14.46
N THR A 50 21.06 -0.93 15.69
CA THR A 50 19.69 -1.40 15.98
C THR A 50 18.64 -0.31 15.80
N GLU A 51 18.95 0.94 16.11
CA GLU A 51 18.04 2.07 15.90
C GLU A 51 17.83 2.35 14.39
N ILE A 52 18.90 2.27 13.60
CA ILE A 52 18.83 2.42 12.14
C ILE A 52 18.02 1.28 11.51
N GLU A 53 18.22 0.04 11.96
CA GLU A 53 17.47 -1.12 11.46
C GLU A 53 15.98 -1.01 11.81
N ALA A 54 15.65 -0.65 13.05
CA ALA A 54 14.27 -0.40 13.46
C ALA A 54 13.61 0.73 12.67
N ALA A 55 14.33 1.84 12.44
CA ALA A 55 13.83 2.95 11.64
C ALA A 55 13.58 2.56 10.17
N ARG A 56 14.45 1.70 9.60
CA ARG A 56 14.26 1.18 8.24
C ARG A 56 13.05 0.26 8.16
N ALA A 57 12.89 -0.67 9.11
CA ALA A 57 11.74 -1.57 9.16
C ALA A 57 10.42 -0.77 9.26
N GLN A 58 10.36 0.24 10.14
CA GLN A 58 9.20 1.12 10.27
C GLN A 58 8.92 1.91 8.99
N ALA A 59 9.95 2.43 8.32
CA ALA A 59 9.80 3.15 7.07
C ALA A 59 9.29 2.24 5.94
N GLU A 60 9.73 0.98 5.90
CA GLU A 60 9.26 -0.02 4.94
C GLU A 60 7.80 -0.41 5.21
N GLU A 61 7.42 -0.66 6.46
CA GLU A 61 6.03 -0.91 6.84
C GLU A 61 5.13 0.27 6.47
N ALA A 62 5.54 1.51 6.78
CA ALA A 62 4.80 2.71 6.41
C ALA A 62 4.62 2.84 4.89
N ARG A 63 5.66 2.53 4.10
CA ARG A 63 5.57 2.51 2.63
C ARG A 63 4.60 1.45 2.13
N ARG A 64 4.62 0.24 2.72
CA ARG A 64 3.66 -0.83 2.37
C ARG A 64 2.24 -0.42 2.68
N HIS A 65 1.98 0.13 3.86
CA HIS A 65 0.65 0.63 4.23
C HIS A 65 0.17 1.75 3.31
N ALA A 66 1.03 2.71 2.98
CA ALA A 66 0.70 3.78 2.04
C ALA A 66 0.37 3.24 0.64
N ALA A 67 1.13 2.26 0.15
CA ALA A 67 0.88 1.63 -1.14
C ALA A 67 -0.47 0.88 -1.16
N ILE A 68 -0.78 0.11 -0.11
CA ILE A 68 -2.07 -0.58 0.05
C ILE A 68 -3.23 0.42 0.07
N GLN A 69 -3.12 1.50 0.84
CA GLN A 69 -4.18 2.51 0.90
C GLN A 69 -4.39 3.22 -0.43
N ALA A 70 -3.30 3.54 -1.14
CA ALA A 70 -3.39 4.15 -2.47
C ALA A 70 -4.08 3.20 -3.47
N GLU A 71 -3.78 1.90 -3.42
CA GLU A 71 -4.44 0.91 -4.28
C GLU A 71 -5.93 0.79 -3.98
N ILE A 72 -6.31 0.69 -2.70
CA ILE A 72 -7.73 0.66 -2.29
C ILE A 72 -8.46 1.93 -2.77
N GLY A 73 -7.85 3.11 -2.59
CA GLY A 73 -8.42 4.38 -3.03
C GLY A 73 -8.76 4.39 -4.52
N ARG A 74 -7.81 3.96 -5.36
CA ARG A 74 -8.02 3.87 -6.81
C ARG A 74 -9.13 2.90 -7.21
N LEU A 75 -9.22 1.74 -6.57
CA LEU A 75 -10.29 0.76 -6.82
C LEU A 75 -11.67 1.33 -6.48
N VAL A 76 -11.76 2.07 -5.37
CA VAL A 76 -12.97 2.80 -4.98
C VAL A 76 -13.31 3.89 -6.00
N ASP A 77 -12.31 4.62 -6.50
CA ASP A 77 -12.50 5.66 -7.51
C ASP A 77 -13.03 5.08 -8.84
N VAL A 78 -12.48 3.96 -9.32
CA VAL A 78 -13.03 3.26 -10.49
C VAL A 78 -14.49 2.84 -10.26
N ARG A 79 -14.79 2.22 -9.12
CA ARG A 79 -16.17 1.79 -8.81
C ARG A 79 -17.14 2.99 -8.74
N SER A 80 -16.71 4.10 -8.12
CA SER A 80 -17.53 5.29 -7.95
C SER A 80 -17.79 6.00 -9.28
N THR A 81 -16.79 6.09 -10.15
CA THR A 81 -16.89 6.73 -11.47
C THR A 81 -17.79 5.94 -12.41
N LEU A 82 -17.66 4.61 -12.44
CA LEU A 82 -18.58 3.74 -13.19
C LEU A 82 -20.04 3.87 -12.74
N ARG A 83 -20.28 4.00 -11.43
CA ARG A 83 -21.62 4.26 -10.88
C ARG A 83 -22.16 5.62 -11.30
N ALA A 84 -21.33 6.66 -11.25
CA ALA A 84 -21.73 8.01 -11.66
C ALA A 84 -22.10 8.04 -13.16
N TRP A 85 -21.30 7.37 -13.99
CA TRP A 85 -21.55 7.26 -15.42
C TRP A 85 -22.88 6.56 -15.73
N GLN A 86 -23.17 5.45 -15.04
CA GLN A 86 -24.46 4.78 -15.17
C GLN A 86 -25.63 5.67 -14.74
N PHE A 87 -25.48 6.43 -13.65
CA PHE A 87 -26.52 7.32 -13.16
C PHE A 87 -26.88 8.41 -14.19
N VAL A 88 -25.88 9.01 -14.84
CA VAL A 88 -26.08 10.00 -15.92
C VAL A 88 -26.86 9.38 -17.08
N LEU A 89 -26.50 8.18 -17.52
CA LEU A 89 -27.18 7.51 -18.63
C LEU A 89 -28.62 7.07 -18.27
N ASP A 90 -28.82 6.57 -17.05
CA ASP A 90 -30.13 6.16 -16.57
C ASP A 90 -31.09 7.36 -16.47
N GLY A 91 -30.61 8.50 -15.96
CA GLY A 91 -31.36 9.76 -15.91
C GLY A 91 -31.73 10.25 -17.31
N ALA A 92 -30.74 10.36 -18.19
CA ALA A 92 -30.96 10.78 -19.58
C ALA A 92 -31.92 9.87 -20.36
N SER A 93 -31.82 8.54 -20.16
CA SER A 93 -32.74 7.56 -20.74
C SER A 93 -34.18 7.80 -20.25
N ALA A 94 -34.38 8.04 -18.96
CA ALA A 94 -35.69 8.35 -18.41
C ALA A 94 -36.27 9.66 -18.97
N GLU A 95 -35.44 10.69 -19.13
CA GLU A 95 -35.85 11.98 -19.70
C GLU A 95 -36.26 11.88 -21.18
N ILE A 96 -35.53 11.09 -21.97
CA ILE A 96 -35.90 10.78 -23.37
C ILE A 96 -37.25 10.07 -23.41
N GLN A 97 -37.52 9.14 -22.49
CA GLN A 97 -38.80 8.44 -22.43
C GLN A 97 -39.97 9.37 -22.11
N LEU A 98 -39.71 10.45 -21.36
CA LEU A 98 -40.68 11.48 -20.98
C LEU A 98 -40.76 12.65 -21.98
N GLY A 99 -39.83 12.75 -22.93
CA GLY A 99 -39.77 13.86 -23.89
C GLY A 99 -39.33 15.19 -23.29
N ILE A 100 -38.61 15.16 -22.16
CA ILE A 100 -38.11 16.35 -21.44
C ILE A 100 -36.58 16.46 -21.48
N PHE A 101 -35.95 15.77 -22.43
CA PHE A 101 -34.50 15.64 -22.51
C PHE A 101 -33.81 16.96 -22.88
N ASP A 102 -32.82 17.35 -22.08
CA ASP A 102 -31.92 18.47 -22.34
C ASP A 102 -30.57 17.96 -22.84
N VAL A 103 -30.31 18.14 -24.14
CA VAL A 103 -29.09 17.68 -24.81
C VAL A 103 -27.85 18.36 -24.25
N ASP A 104 -27.92 19.65 -23.91
CA ASP A 104 -26.74 20.42 -23.52
C ASP A 104 -26.36 20.14 -22.07
N ARG A 105 -27.34 20.00 -21.17
CA ARG A 105 -27.11 19.49 -19.82
C ARG A 105 -26.49 18.10 -19.85
N PHE A 106 -27.06 17.18 -20.63
CA PHE A 106 -26.53 15.81 -20.75
C PHE A 106 -25.08 15.79 -21.26
N ARG A 107 -24.74 16.63 -22.24
CA ARG A 107 -23.37 16.72 -22.76
C ARG A 107 -22.37 17.16 -21.70
N GLU A 108 -22.76 18.09 -20.82
CA GLU A 108 -21.90 18.55 -19.72
C GLU A 108 -21.69 17.43 -18.70
N GLU A 109 -22.78 16.80 -18.25
CA GLU A 109 -22.74 15.69 -17.30
C GLU A 109 -21.94 14.49 -17.84
N GLU A 110 -22.15 14.14 -19.12
CA GLU A 110 -21.41 13.09 -19.80
C GLU A 110 -19.91 13.43 -19.89
N ARG A 111 -19.56 14.67 -20.22
CA ARG A 111 -18.15 15.09 -20.30
C ARG A 111 -17.48 15.00 -18.94
N GLU A 112 -18.14 15.50 -17.89
CA GLU A 112 -17.63 15.43 -16.53
C GLU A 112 -17.45 13.98 -16.07
N ALA A 113 -18.47 13.15 -16.27
CA ALA A 113 -18.43 11.74 -15.89
C ALA A 113 -17.34 10.99 -16.68
N THR A 114 -17.18 11.26 -17.98
CA THR A 114 -16.12 10.66 -18.82
C THR A 114 -14.73 11.10 -18.37
N ALA A 115 -14.54 12.39 -18.09
CA ALA A 115 -13.25 12.90 -17.61
C ALA A 115 -12.87 12.34 -16.23
N LYS A 116 -13.85 12.09 -15.35
CA LYS A 116 -13.64 11.42 -14.07
C LYS A 116 -13.26 9.94 -14.27
N SER A 117 -14.00 9.22 -15.11
CA SER A 117 -13.70 7.81 -15.42
C SER A 117 -12.33 7.66 -16.05
N MET A 118 -11.98 8.49 -17.05
CA MET A 118 -10.67 8.43 -17.70
C MET A 118 -9.52 8.64 -16.71
N ARG A 119 -9.65 9.59 -15.77
CA ARG A 119 -8.63 9.81 -14.73
C ARG A 119 -8.50 8.61 -13.78
N ALA A 120 -9.61 8.10 -13.26
CA ALA A 120 -9.59 6.94 -12.37
C ALA A 120 -8.98 5.70 -13.06
N LEU A 121 -9.25 5.53 -14.35
CA LEU A 121 -8.69 4.44 -15.14
C LEU A 121 -7.22 4.62 -15.45
N ASP A 122 -6.81 5.84 -15.80
CA ASP A 122 -5.40 6.18 -16.05
C ASP A 122 -4.55 5.90 -14.80
N GLU A 123 -5.03 6.30 -13.63
CA GLU A 123 -4.39 6.03 -12.33
C GLU A 123 -4.26 4.53 -12.03
N VAL A 124 -5.27 3.72 -12.38
CA VAL A 124 -5.22 2.26 -12.19
C VAL A 124 -4.30 1.57 -13.20
N MET A 125 -4.30 2.03 -14.45
CA MET A 125 -3.52 1.45 -15.54
C MET A 125 -2.01 1.74 -15.39
N HIS A 126 -1.65 2.93 -14.91
CA HIS A 126 -0.26 3.33 -14.76
C HIS A 126 0.46 2.66 -13.58
N ASP A 127 -0.24 2.37 -12.49
CA ASP A 127 0.45 2.01 -11.23
C ASP A 127 0.75 0.51 -11.04
N SER A 128 -0.07 -0.43 -11.54
CA SER A 128 0.25 -1.87 -11.37
C SER A 128 -0.76 -2.89 -11.89
N TRP A 129 -1.92 -2.52 -12.43
CA TRP A 129 -2.83 -3.55 -12.99
C TRP A 129 -2.14 -4.34 -14.14
N TYR A 130 -1.16 -3.74 -14.82
CA TYR A 130 -0.26 -4.43 -15.76
C TYR A 130 1.00 -5.05 -15.13
N VAL A 131 1.45 -4.58 -13.95
CA VAL A 131 2.73 -5.01 -13.34
C VAL A 131 2.59 -6.33 -12.57
N SER A 132 1.36 -6.72 -12.19
CA SER A 132 1.10 -8.05 -11.64
C SER A 132 1.33 -9.20 -12.65
N LEU A 133 1.61 -8.89 -13.93
CA LEU A 133 1.95 -9.86 -14.98
C LEU A 133 3.46 -10.05 -15.20
N SER A 134 4.32 -9.19 -14.65
CA SER A 134 5.73 -9.16 -15.07
C SER A 134 6.77 -9.14 -13.95
N HIS A 135 6.42 -9.08 -12.66
CA HIS A 135 7.41 -8.90 -11.58
C HIS A 135 7.41 -9.93 -10.44
N TYR A 136 6.74 -11.08 -10.57
CA TYR A 136 6.93 -12.19 -9.63
C TYR A 136 7.64 -13.38 -10.28
N GLY A 137 8.96 -13.44 -10.05
CA GLY A 137 9.78 -14.61 -10.34
C GLY A 137 9.54 -15.71 -9.31
N ASP A 138 8.41 -16.40 -9.42
CA ASP A 138 8.22 -17.80 -9.00
C ASP A 138 6.83 -18.24 -9.46
N ALA A 139 6.78 -19.16 -10.44
CA ALA A 139 5.63 -19.95 -10.90
C ALA A 139 4.20 -19.37 -10.72
N TYR A 140 3.99 -18.08 -10.94
CA TYR A 140 2.65 -17.49 -10.96
C TYR A 140 2.06 -17.71 -12.35
N GLU A 141 1.11 -18.64 -12.45
CA GLU A 141 0.21 -18.67 -13.61
C GLU A 141 -0.48 -17.30 -13.67
N PRO A 142 -0.32 -16.53 -14.76
CA PRO A 142 -0.99 -15.25 -14.87
C PRO A 142 -2.49 -15.50 -14.72
N PRO A 143 -3.22 -14.73 -13.86
CA PRO A 143 -4.65 -14.81 -13.84
C PRO A 143 -5.14 -14.59 -15.27
N PRO A 144 -6.11 -15.39 -15.74
CA PRO A 144 -6.56 -15.33 -17.11
C PRO A 144 -6.87 -13.87 -17.46
N THR A 145 -6.47 -13.46 -18.66
CA THR A 145 -6.46 -12.12 -19.25
C THR A 145 -7.84 -11.40 -19.32
N HIS A 146 -8.81 -11.82 -18.51
CA HIS A 146 -10.18 -11.35 -18.49
C HIS A 146 -10.36 -9.91 -18.01
N SER A 147 -9.48 -9.36 -17.16
CA SER A 147 -9.69 -8.01 -16.59
C SER A 147 -9.56 -6.88 -17.64
N SER A 148 -8.59 -6.98 -18.55
CA SER A 148 -8.45 -6.08 -19.71
C SER A 148 -9.68 -6.14 -20.62
N SER A 149 -10.27 -7.33 -20.77
CA SER A 149 -11.46 -7.54 -21.60
C SER A 149 -12.75 -6.97 -20.98
N ALA A 150 -12.94 -7.12 -19.66
CA ALA A 150 -14.16 -6.65 -18.99
C ALA A 150 -14.24 -5.12 -18.99
N HIS A 151 -13.11 -4.44 -18.76
CA HIS A 151 -13.06 -2.98 -18.79
C HIS A 151 -13.30 -2.42 -20.19
N GLY A 152 -12.56 -2.94 -21.19
CA GLY A 152 -12.73 -2.52 -22.58
C GLY A 152 -14.17 -2.72 -23.05
N LEU A 153 -14.76 -3.88 -22.74
CA LEU A 153 -16.15 -4.18 -23.08
C LEU A 153 -17.14 -3.24 -22.40
N LEU A 154 -16.99 -3.01 -21.09
CA LEU A 154 -17.85 -2.08 -20.36
C LEU A 154 -17.77 -0.68 -20.99
N THR A 155 -16.57 -0.16 -21.22
CA THR A 155 -16.36 1.16 -21.85
C THR A 155 -16.99 1.28 -23.24
N GLU A 156 -16.91 0.24 -24.07
CA GLU A 156 -17.54 0.25 -25.40
C GLU A 156 -19.08 0.21 -25.32
N ILE A 157 -19.65 -0.62 -24.43
CA ILE A 157 -21.11 -0.64 -24.19
C ILE A 157 -21.59 0.72 -23.71
N LEU A 158 -20.83 1.31 -22.80
CA LEU A 158 -21.05 2.61 -22.22
C LEU A 158 -21.03 3.71 -23.30
N LYS A 159 -20.02 3.75 -24.18
CA LYS A 159 -19.98 4.67 -25.34
C LYS A 159 -21.16 4.47 -26.28
N ALA A 160 -21.52 3.22 -26.57
CA ALA A 160 -22.67 2.91 -27.42
C ALA A 160 -23.98 3.42 -26.80
N TYR A 161 -24.13 3.27 -25.48
CA TYR A 161 -25.29 3.77 -24.75
C TYR A 161 -25.38 5.31 -24.80
N GLY A 162 -24.29 6.02 -24.48
CA GLY A 162 -24.24 7.49 -24.58
C GLY A 162 -24.49 7.99 -26.01
N ALA A 163 -23.93 7.33 -27.03
CA ALA A 163 -24.18 7.67 -28.43
C ALA A 163 -25.65 7.52 -28.82
N ARG A 164 -26.32 6.46 -28.31
CA ARG A 164 -27.75 6.24 -28.56
C ARG A 164 -28.60 7.32 -27.89
N ILE A 165 -28.31 7.67 -26.65
CA ILE A 165 -28.97 8.77 -25.92
C ILE A 165 -28.83 10.08 -26.70
N ARG A 166 -27.62 10.45 -27.15
CA ARG A 166 -27.42 11.67 -27.97
C ARG A 166 -28.26 11.66 -29.24
N THR A 167 -28.28 10.52 -29.95
CA THR A 167 -29.02 10.37 -31.21
C THR A 167 -30.51 10.60 -31.00
N LEU A 168 -31.07 10.02 -29.94
CA LEU A 168 -32.49 10.14 -29.60
C LEU A 168 -32.82 11.54 -29.07
N GLY A 169 -31.94 12.11 -28.25
CA GLY A 169 -32.10 13.45 -27.72
C GLY A 169 -32.13 14.53 -28.81
N LEU A 170 -31.26 14.42 -29.82
CA LEU A 170 -31.24 15.33 -30.96
C LEU A 170 -32.50 15.24 -31.83
N ALA A 171 -33.22 14.12 -31.79
CA ALA A 171 -34.48 13.99 -32.51
C ALA A 171 -35.60 14.85 -31.91
N GLY A 172 -35.45 15.32 -30.66
CA GLY A 172 -36.40 16.23 -30.01
C GLY A 172 -37.81 15.65 -29.83
N ARG A 173 -37.94 14.31 -29.85
CA ARG A 173 -39.21 13.60 -29.74
C ARG A 173 -39.10 12.45 -28.73
N PRO A 174 -40.22 12.02 -28.12
CA PRO A 174 -40.23 10.79 -27.33
C PRO A 174 -39.72 9.61 -28.15
N ALA A 175 -38.97 8.73 -27.51
CA ALA A 175 -38.46 7.50 -28.12
C ALA A 175 -39.62 6.58 -28.55
N SER A 176 -39.49 5.98 -29.73
CA SER A 176 -40.38 4.92 -30.21
C SER A 176 -40.27 3.66 -29.34
N VAL A 177 -41.19 2.71 -29.51
CA VAL A 177 -41.15 1.43 -28.77
C VAL A 177 -39.84 0.69 -29.02
N GLU A 178 -39.41 0.61 -30.29
CA GLU A 178 -38.15 -0.02 -30.67
C GLU A 178 -36.92 0.71 -30.10
N GLU A 179 -36.94 2.05 -30.12
CA GLU A 179 -35.86 2.87 -29.54
C GLU A 179 -35.74 2.67 -28.02
N LYS A 180 -36.89 2.53 -27.32
CA LYS A 180 -36.94 2.22 -25.90
C LYS A 180 -36.40 0.82 -25.60
N GLU A 181 -36.75 -0.17 -26.42
CA GLU A 181 -36.25 -1.54 -26.28
C GLU A 181 -34.72 -1.61 -26.41
N GLN A 182 -34.16 -0.94 -27.42
CA GLN A 182 -32.71 -0.85 -27.62
C GLN A 182 -32.00 -0.12 -26.46
N LEU A 183 -32.57 0.96 -25.93
CA LEU A 183 -32.02 1.64 -24.74
C LEU A 183 -32.02 0.71 -23.51
N ASN A 184 -33.10 -0.06 -23.32
CA ASN A 184 -33.21 -1.01 -22.22
C ASN A 184 -32.22 -2.17 -22.37
N GLU A 185 -31.97 -2.65 -23.59
CA GLU A 185 -30.95 -3.66 -23.86
C GLU A 185 -29.54 -3.15 -23.52
N LEU A 186 -29.18 -1.94 -23.99
CA LEU A 186 -27.89 -1.31 -23.68
C LEU A 186 -27.72 -1.08 -22.17
N LYS A 187 -28.78 -0.63 -21.49
CA LYS A 187 -28.82 -0.47 -20.03
C LYS A 187 -28.60 -1.80 -19.30
N ALA A 188 -29.26 -2.87 -19.74
CA ALA A 188 -29.11 -4.19 -19.14
C ALA A 188 -27.68 -4.72 -19.32
N ARG A 189 -27.13 -4.59 -20.54
CA ARG A 189 -25.74 -4.98 -20.84
C ARG A 189 -24.72 -4.18 -20.03
N ALA A 190 -24.89 -2.86 -19.92
CA ALA A 190 -24.03 -2.01 -19.11
C ALA A 190 -24.09 -2.40 -17.63
N SER A 191 -25.29 -2.67 -17.11
CA SER A 191 -25.49 -3.11 -15.72
C SER A 191 -24.84 -4.45 -15.45
N HIS A 192 -24.94 -5.39 -16.39
CA HIS A 192 -24.31 -6.72 -16.30
C HIS A 192 -22.78 -6.61 -16.25
N GLU A 193 -22.16 -5.92 -17.20
CA GLU A 193 -20.70 -5.78 -17.25
C GLU A 193 -20.14 -4.95 -16.08
N ARG A 194 -20.90 -3.97 -15.58
CA ARG A 194 -20.55 -3.29 -14.33
C ARG A 194 -20.62 -4.23 -13.12
N GLY A 195 -21.58 -5.15 -13.09
CA GLY A 195 -21.67 -6.20 -12.08
C GLY A 195 -20.38 -7.04 -12.06
N ARG A 196 -19.98 -7.54 -13.23
CA ARG A 196 -18.72 -8.28 -13.41
C ARG A 196 -17.49 -7.47 -13.00
N MET A 197 -17.43 -6.19 -13.35
CA MET A 197 -16.33 -5.32 -12.93
C MET A 197 -16.32 -5.12 -11.40
N SER A 198 -17.49 -5.04 -10.78
CA SER A 198 -17.60 -4.92 -9.32
C SER A 198 -17.10 -6.18 -8.62
N GLU A 199 -17.43 -7.36 -9.16
CA GLU A 199 -16.90 -8.65 -8.66
C GLU A 199 -15.37 -8.69 -8.77
N ILE A 200 -14.80 -8.32 -9.93
CA ILE A 200 -13.33 -8.26 -10.12
C ILE A 200 -12.66 -7.30 -9.11
N ILE A 201 -13.27 -6.14 -8.86
CA ILE A 201 -12.78 -5.17 -7.88
C ILE A 201 -12.88 -5.73 -6.45
N GLU A 202 -13.98 -6.40 -6.12
CA GLU A 202 -14.19 -7.01 -4.80
C GLU A 202 -13.20 -8.14 -4.54
N ASP A 203 -12.98 -9.03 -5.51
CA ASP A 203 -11.97 -10.08 -5.45
C ASP A 203 -10.56 -9.49 -5.23
N ARG A 204 -10.25 -8.38 -5.92
CA ARG A 204 -8.96 -7.69 -5.76
C ARG A 204 -8.82 -7.06 -4.38
N LEU A 205 -9.88 -6.42 -3.88
CA LEU A 205 -9.89 -5.84 -2.54
C LEU A 205 -9.72 -6.93 -1.47
N GLU A 206 -10.37 -8.09 -1.65
CA GLU A 206 -10.19 -9.23 -0.75
C GLU A 206 -8.76 -9.76 -0.79
N GLY A 207 -8.12 -9.82 -1.96
CA GLY A 207 -6.70 -10.16 -2.09
C GLY A 207 -5.79 -9.20 -1.32
N ILE A 208 -5.97 -7.89 -1.50
CA ILE A 208 -5.16 -6.86 -0.81
C ILE A 208 -5.33 -6.93 0.72
N VAL A 209 -6.57 -7.11 1.18
CA VAL A 209 -6.88 -7.16 2.63
C VAL A 209 -6.48 -8.51 3.23
N GLY A 210 -6.59 -9.60 2.47
CA GLY A 210 -6.24 -10.96 2.87
C GLY A 210 -4.74 -11.19 2.96
N ASP A 211 -3.97 -10.62 2.02
CA ASP A 211 -2.50 -10.63 2.02
C ASP A 211 -1.89 -9.60 2.96
N SER A 212 -2.69 -8.65 3.46
CA SER A 212 -2.27 -7.85 4.60
C SER A 212 -1.95 -8.83 5.73
N PRO A 213 -0.72 -8.83 6.29
CA PRO A 213 -0.33 -9.77 7.31
C PRO A 213 -1.32 -9.58 8.46
N ARG A 214 -2.35 -10.44 8.48
CA ARG A 214 -3.32 -10.52 9.56
C ARG A 214 -2.45 -10.61 10.76
N THR A 215 -2.44 -9.53 11.54
CA THR A 215 -1.75 -9.38 12.81
C THR A 215 -1.64 -10.77 13.40
N SER A 216 -0.52 -11.43 13.15
CA SER A 216 -0.19 -12.70 13.75
C SER A 216 0.28 -12.27 15.12
N ALA A 217 -0.66 -11.67 15.87
CA ALA A 217 -0.60 -11.54 17.29
C ALA A 217 -0.14 -12.93 17.71
N PRO A 218 1.07 -13.05 18.30
CA PRO A 218 1.64 -14.34 18.60
C PRO A 218 0.55 -15.09 19.32
N ARG A 219 0.09 -16.22 18.73
CA ARG A 219 -0.87 -17.10 19.40
C ARG A 219 -0.22 -17.33 20.75
N ARG A 220 -0.78 -16.73 21.81
CA ARG A 220 -0.32 -17.00 23.16
C ARG A 220 -0.41 -18.50 23.27
N SER A 221 0.74 -19.16 23.32
CA SER A 221 0.82 -20.58 23.61
C SER A 221 -0.07 -20.78 24.83
N PRO A 222 -1.03 -21.72 24.80
CA PRO A 222 -1.91 -21.94 25.94
C PRO A 222 -1.00 -22.12 27.16
N GLU A 223 -1.08 -21.18 28.11
CA GLU A 223 -0.39 -21.29 29.38
C GLU A 223 -0.78 -22.65 29.95
N THR A 224 0.22 -23.52 30.04
CA THR A 224 0.13 -24.80 30.72
C THR A 224 -0.25 -24.46 32.16
N ARG A 225 -1.54 -24.57 32.50
CA ARG A 225 -1.99 -24.48 33.88
C ARG A 225 -1.24 -25.56 34.67
N PRO A 226 -0.52 -25.22 35.74
CA PRO A 226 -0.01 -26.23 36.64
C PRO A 226 -1.19 -27.02 37.20
N GLN A 227 -1.18 -28.34 37.00
CA GLN A 227 -2.15 -29.23 37.66
C GLN A 227 -1.86 -29.25 39.17
N PRO A 228 -2.91 -29.25 40.01
CA PRO A 228 -2.79 -29.35 41.46
C PRO A 228 -2.34 -30.74 41.94
#